data_AF-A0A090VZE0-F1
#
_entry.id   AF-A0A090VZE0-F1
#
_cell.length_a   1.000
_cell.length_b   1.000
_cell.length_c   1.000
_cell.angle_alpha   90.00
_cell.angle_beta   90.00
_cell.angle_gamma   90.00
#
_symmetry.space_group_name_H-M   'P 1'
#
loop_
_entity.id
_entity.type
_entity.pdbx_description
1 polymer ?
#
loop_
_entity_poly.entity_id
_entity_poly.type
_entity_poly.pdbx_seq_one_letter_code
_entity_poly.pdbx_strand_id
1 'polypeptide(L)' 'MVPFPPSSPSMALFKNGELVHMLERHHIEGRPAELIAENLKDAYNEHC' A
#
# COMPACT_ATOMS: atom_id res chain seq x y z
N MET A 1 -2.25 17.58 -2.36
CA MET A 1 -2.17 16.11 -2.28
C MET A 1 -0.78 15.69 -2.70
N VAL A 2 0.15 15.76 -1.77
CA VAL A 2 1.55 15.32 -1.89
C VAL A 2 1.80 14.68 -0.52
N PRO A 3 2.15 13.38 -0.42
CA PRO A 3 3.11 12.66 -1.28
C PRO A 3 2.53 11.65 -2.28
N PHE A 4 1.25 11.29 -2.19
CA PHE A 4 0.65 10.26 -3.05
C PHE A 4 -0.46 10.86 -3.93
N PRO A 5 -0.30 10.90 -5.27
CA PRO A 5 -1.36 11.35 -6.15
C PRO A 5 -2.58 10.41 -6.03
N PRO A 6 -3.81 10.95 -6.10
CA PRO A 6 -5.01 10.11 -6.07
C PRO A 6 -4.98 9.10 -7.23
N SER A 7 -5.09 7.82 -6.91
CA SER A 7 -5.09 6.73 -7.89
C SER A 7 -6.09 5.64 -7.47
N SER A 8 -6.56 4.83 -8.43
CA SER A 8 -7.48 3.72 -8.18
C SER A 8 -7.20 2.54 -9.13
N PRO A 9 -7.16 1.30 -8.64
CA PRO A 9 -7.22 0.91 -7.22
C PRO A 9 -5.97 1.35 -6.44
N SER A 10 -6.12 1.58 -5.13
CA SER A 10 -5.03 1.90 -4.20
C SER A 10 -5.35 1.38 -2.79
N MET A 11 -4.35 1.12 -1.96
CA MET A 11 -4.51 0.65 -0.58
C MET A 11 -3.64 1.46 0.38
N ALA A 12 -4.10 1.67 1.61
CA ALA A 12 -3.39 2.44 2.64
C ALA A 12 -3.47 1.72 3.98
N LEU A 13 -2.35 1.60 4.69
CA LEU A 13 -2.29 1.10 6.06
C LEU A 13 -2.14 2.26 7.02
N PHE A 14 -3.00 2.29 8.04
CA PHE A 14 -2.97 3.28 9.09
C PHE A 14 -2.69 2.63 10.44
N LYS A 15 -1.85 3.27 11.25
CA LYS A 15 -1.62 2.91 12.65
C LYS A 15 -1.90 4.13 13.52
N ASN A 16 -2.82 4.01 14.47
CA ASN A 16 -3.20 5.12 15.37
C ASN A 16 -3.64 6.41 14.65
N GLY A 17 -4.20 6.30 13.46
CA GLY A 17 -4.63 7.45 12.65
C GLY A 17 -3.55 8.05 11.76
N GLU A 18 -2.32 7.55 11.81
CA GLU A 18 -1.22 7.95 10.93
C GLU A 18 -1.07 6.98 9.75
N LEU A 19 -0.85 7.51 8.56
CA LEU A 19 -0.55 6.73 7.36
C LEU A 19 0.86 6.16 7.46
N VAL A 20 0.99 4.84 7.56
CA VAL A 20 2.29 4.16 7.71
C VAL A 20 2.73 3.44 6.43
N HIS A 21 1.78 3.06 5.56
CA HIS A 21 2.08 2.46 4.25
C HIS A 21 1.04 2.85 3.21
N MET A 22 1.46 3.03 1.96
CA MET A 22 0.58 3.36 0.83
C MET A 22 0.99 2.57 -0.42
N LEU A 23 0.01 1.91 -1.04
CA LEU A 23 0.15 1.19 -2.29
C LEU A 23 -0.70 1.85 -3.38
N GLU A 24 -0.03 2.52 -4.30
CA GLU A 24 -0.65 3.21 -5.44
C GLU A 24 -0.98 2.26 -6.60
N ARG A 25 -1.83 2.72 -7.52
CA ARG A 25 -2.23 1.97 -8.72
C ARG A 25 -1.04 1.38 -9.48
N HIS A 26 0.04 2.11 -9.65
CA HIS A 26 1.21 1.63 -10.42
C HIS A 26 1.95 0.45 -9.75
N HIS A 27 1.72 0.22 -8.46
CA HIS A 27 2.22 -0.95 -7.75
C HIS A 27 1.26 -2.15 -7.80
N ILE A 28 0.02 -1.94 -8.26
CA ILE A 28 -1.05 -2.95 -8.29
C ILE A 28 -1.33 -3.39 -9.74
N GLU A 29 -1.49 -2.41 -10.64
CA GLU A 29 -1.82 -2.64 -12.03
C GLU A 29 -0.72 -3.42 -12.75
N GLY A 30 -1.09 -4.55 -13.34
CA GLY A 30 -0.17 -5.43 -14.07
C GLY A 30 0.79 -6.24 -13.20
N ARG A 31 0.69 -6.16 -11.86
CA ARG A 31 1.51 -6.97 -10.94
C ARG A 31 0.79 -8.27 -10.54
N PRO A 32 1.53 -9.40 -10.41
CA PRO A 32 1.00 -10.62 -9.82
C PRO A 32 0.47 -10.41 -8.39
N ALA A 33 -0.57 -11.16 -8.04
CA ALA A 33 -1.20 -11.08 -6.73
C ALA A 33 -0.23 -11.42 -5.59
N GLU A 34 0.70 -12.35 -5.82
CA GLU A 34 1.71 -12.76 -4.86
C GLU A 34 2.63 -11.60 -4.48
N LEU A 35 3.10 -10.80 -5.45
CA LEU A 35 3.97 -9.67 -5.17
C LEU A 35 3.25 -8.55 -4.40
N ILE A 36 1.97 -8.33 -4.71
CA ILE A 36 1.13 -7.39 -3.97
C ILE A 36 0.93 -7.90 -2.53
N ALA A 37 0.66 -9.19 -2.37
CA ALA A 37 0.46 -9.82 -1.06
C ALA A 37 1.73 -9.82 -0.20
N GLU A 38 2.92 -10.09 -0.77
CA GLU A 38 4.18 -9.96 -0.04
C GLU A 38 4.40 -8.53 0.43
N ASN A 39 4.17 -7.52 -0.42
CA ASN A 39 4.33 -6.12 -0.03
C ASN A 39 3.42 -5.73 1.16
N LEU A 40 2.17 -6.20 1.13
CA LEU A 40 1.24 -5.97 2.24
C LEU A 40 1.67 -6.73 3.49
N LYS A 41 2.10 -7.99 3.37
CA LYS A 41 2.60 -8.78 4.49
C LYS A 41 3.80 -8.12 5.16
N ASP A 42 4.75 -7.61 4.38
CA ASP A 42 5.91 -6.88 4.91
C ASP A 42 5.48 -5.60 5.65
N ALA A 43 4.56 -4.82 5.07
CA ALA A 43 4.01 -3.64 5.73
C ALA A 43 3.27 -3.97 7.05
N TYR A 44 2.54 -5.09 7.09
CA TYR A 44 1.94 -5.57 8.32
C TYR A 44 3.00 -6.03 9.32
N ASN A 45 4.04 -6.75 8.92
CA ASN A 45 5.11 -7.19 9.81
C ASN A 45 5.89 -6.02 10.43
N GLU A 46 6.03 -4.90 9.70
CA GLU A 46 6.73 -3.70 10.19
C GLU A 46 5.85 -2.87 11.14
N HIS A 47 4.53 -2.86 10.92
CA HIS A 47 3.63 -1.93 11.61
C HIS A 47 2.62 -2.58 12.57
N CYS A 48 2.49 -3.90 12.63
CA CYS A 48 1.59 -4.61 13.55
C CYS A 48 2.38 -5.42 14.59
#